data_AF-A0A6G0Y2G5-F1
#
_entry.id   AF-A0A6G0Y2G5-F1
#
_cell.length_a   1.000
_cell.length_b   1.000
_cell.length_c   1.000
_cell.angle_alpha   90.00
_cell.angle_beta   90.00
_cell.angle_gamma   90.00
#
_symmetry.space_group_name_H-M   'P 1'
#
loop_
_entity.id
_entity.type
_entity.pdbx_description
1 polymer ?
#
loop_
_entity_poly.entity_id
_entity_poly.type
_entity_poly.pdbx_seq_one_letter_code
_entity_poly.pdbx_strand_id
1 'polypeptide(L)'
;MTPVMPGKSQTVTDETLKSVVDSVNFMSSQFDGFNNQLKHLLSTINDLKCENKRITLENLLLKKETENLSGRLNKIEQKTVVSVRNCRPAATVIVLSCSKLLLKAKKQKKRRVRRWWMTSLTEVENDMLLGLRAEPTGKFQNFCRMSSEDFEFILTKIGPKISKQDTNMRKAISIQECLAVTL
;
A
#
# COMPACT_ATOMS: atom_id res chain seq x y z
N MET A 1 36.07 -25.70 76.07
CA MET A 1 36.09 -24.23 76.10
C MET A 1 36.62 -23.74 74.76
N THR A 2 35.73 -23.36 73.84
CA THR A 2 36.10 -22.74 72.55
C THR A 2 35.87 -21.24 72.65
N PRO A 3 36.81 -20.38 72.22
CA PRO A 3 36.66 -18.94 72.35
C PRO A 3 35.68 -18.43 71.30
N VAL A 4 34.63 -17.75 71.76
CA VAL A 4 33.68 -17.02 70.91
C VAL A 4 34.39 -15.75 70.43
N MET A 5 34.54 -15.62 69.10
CA MET A 5 35.09 -14.42 68.47
C MET A 5 34.09 -13.26 68.59
N PRO A 6 34.54 -12.03 68.90
CA PRO A 6 33.66 -10.88 68.91
C PRO A 6 33.25 -10.54 67.47
N GLY A 7 31.94 -10.54 67.22
CA GLY A 7 31.36 -10.07 65.97
C GLY A 7 31.75 -8.61 65.72
N LYS A 8 32.34 -8.32 64.55
CA LYS A 8 32.60 -6.95 64.10
C LYS A 8 31.28 -6.20 63.98
N SER A 9 30.95 -5.38 64.98
CA SER A 9 29.99 -4.29 64.81
C SER A 9 30.68 -3.21 63.97
N GLN A 10 30.41 -3.23 62.67
CA GLN A 10 30.89 -2.20 61.76
C GLN A 10 30.17 -0.90 62.12
N THR A 11 30.88 0.06 62.71
CA THR A 11 30.34 1.38 63.03
C THR A 11 30.02 2.09 61.71
N VAL A 12 28.74 2.16 61.36
CA VAL A 12 28.26 2.90 60.18
C VAL A 12 28.67 4.36 60.34
N THR A 13 29.53 4.85 59.45
CA THR A 13 29.95 6.25 59.46
C THR A 13 28.90 7.12 58.76
N ASP A 14 28.74 8.36 59.23
CA ASP A 14 27.79 9.32 58.69
C ASP A 14 28.03 9.61 57.19
N GLU A 15 29.30 9.50 56.76
CA GLU A 15 29.74 9.57 55.37
C GLU A 15 29.18 8.44 54.50
N THR A 16 29.07 7.23 55.05
CA THR A 16 28.51 6.06 54.34
C THR A 16 27.01 6.25 54.13
N LEU A 17 26.29 6.77 55.13
CA LEU A 17 24.87 7.10 55.02
C LEU A 17 24.63 8.20 53.99
N LYS A 18 25.48 9.23 53.98
CA LYS A 18 25.42 10.31 52.99
C LYS A 18 25.61 9.80 51.56
N SER A 19 26.61 8.94 51.33
CA SER A 19 26.85 8.32 50.01
C SER A 19 25.67 7.49 49.52
N VAL A 20 25.01 6.75 50.41
CA VAL A 20 23.79 5.99 50.07
C VAL A 20 22.64 6.93 49.73
N VAL A 21 22.42 7.99 50.52
CA VAL A 21 21.39 9.00 50.24
C VAL A 21 21.62 9.68 48.89
N ASP A 22 22.85 10.06 48.58
CA ASP A 22 23.22 10.68 47.31
C ASP A 22 22.96 9.72 46.13
N SER A 23 23.28 8.43 46.30
CA SER A 23 23.03 7.40 45.29
C SER A 23 21.54 7.14 45.06
N VAL A 24 20.72 7.12 46.13
CA VAL A 24 19.26 6.98 46.03
C VAL A 24 18.64 8.20 45.35
N ASN A 25 19.06 9.41 45.72
CA ASN A 25 18.59 10.64 45.10
C ASN A 25 18.94 10.70 43.61
N PHE A 26 20.17 10.29 43.26
CA PHE A 26 20.59 10.16 41.87
C PHE A 26 19.73 9.15 41.11
N MET A 27 19.50 7.96 41.66
CA MET A 27 18.64 6.96 41.00
C MET A 27 17.20 7.46 40.86
N SER A 28 16.66 8.16 41.86
CA SER A 28 15.31 8.72 41.80
C SER A 28 15.17 9.74 40.66
N SER A 29 16.13 10.65 40.50
CA SER A 29 16.09 11.64 39.42
C SER A 29 16.19 10.99 38.03
N GLN A 30 16.98 9.92 37.90
CA GLN A 30 17.05 9.14 36.67
C GLN A 30 15.71 8.47 36.33
N PHE A 31 15.03 7.89 37.33
CA PHE A 31 13.69 7.30 37.14
C PHE A 31 12.63 8.33 36.75
N ASP A 32 12.71 9.55 37.29
CA ASP A 32 11.80 10.64 36.90
C ASP A 32 11.99 11.03 35.42
N GLY A 33 13.24 11.09 34.96
CA GLY A 33 13.57 11.32 33.55
C GLY A 33 12.94 10.27 32.63
N PHE A 34 13.08 8.98 32.96
CA PHE A 34 12.48 7.89 32.20
C PHE A 34 10.94 7.95 32.22
N ASN A 35 10.33 8.22 33.37
CA ASN A 35 8.88 8.33 33.48
C ASN A 35 8.33 9.48 32.64
N ASN A 36 9.03 10.61 32.59
CA ASN A 36 8.62 11.74 31.76
C ASN A 36 8.74 11.42 30.26
N GLN A 37 9.80 10.71 29.85
CA GLN A 37 9.92 10.21 28.47
C GLN A 37 8.78 9.26 28.10
N LEU A 38 8.43 8.32 29.00
CA LEU A 38 7.30 7.40 28.77
C LEU A 38 5.97 8.14 28.64
N LYS A 39 5.71 9.13 29.49
CA LYS A 39 4.51 9.99 29.39
C LYS A 39 4.45 10.71 28.05
N HIS A 40 5.58 11.30 27.61
CA HIS A 40 5.65 11.97 26.32
C HIS A 40 5.38 11.01 25.16
N LEU A 41 6.03 9.83 25.15
CA LEU A 41 5.80 8.80 24.13
C LEU A 41 4.33 8.36 24.09
N LEU A 42 3.71 8.18 25.26
CA LEU A 42 2.30 7.80 25.34
C LEU A 42 1.39 8.89 24.76
N SER A 43 1.69 10.16 25.03
CA SER A 43 0.99 11.29 24.42
C SER A 43 1.11 11.24 22.90
N THR A 44 2.34 11.15 22.38
CA THR A 44 2.59 11.09 20.93
C THR A 44 1.86 9.92 20.26
N ILE A 45 1.85 8.74 20.88
CA ILE A 45 1.14 7.57 20.35
C ILE A 45 -0.37 7.82 20.30
N ASN A 46 -0.94 8.47 21.32
CA ASN A 46 -2.36 8.80 21.32
C ASN A 46 -2.71 9.83 20.25
N ASP A 47 -1.87 10.84 20.06
CA ASP A 47 -2.04 11.85 19.01
C ASP A 47 -1.98 11.21 17.62
N LEU A 48 -0.97 10.37 17.37
CA LEU A 48 -0.85 9.60 16.11
C LEU A 48 -2.04 8.69 15.87
N LYS A 49 -2.59 8.07 16.93
CA LYS A 49 -3.78 7.22 16.84
C LYS A 49 -5.02 8.04 16.46
N CYS A 50 -5.18 9.24 17.03
CA CYS A 50 -6.25 10.16 16.67
C CYS A 50 -6.12 10.62 15.21
N GLU A 51 -4.91 10.97 14.79
CA GLU A 51 -4.63 11.42 13.43
C GLU A 51 -4.89 10.32 12.38
N ASN A 52 -4.47 9.08 12.65
CA ASN A 52 -4.77 7.95 11.78
C ASN A 52 -6.28 7.68 11.60
N LYS A 53 -7.08 7.91 12.64
CA LYS A 53 -8.54 7.84 12.53
C LYS A 53 -9.09 8.94 11.62
N ARG A 54 -8.59 10.17 11.75
CA ARG A 54 -8.98 11.31 10.91
C ARG A 54 -8.66 11.05 9.44
N ILE A 55 -7.42 10.62 9.14
CA ILE A 55 -6.97 10.27 7.79
C ILE A 55 -7.86 9.17 7.17
N THR A 56 -8.23 8.16 7.97
CA THR A 56 -9.12 7.09 7.49
C THR A 56 -10.50 7.63 7.08
N LEU A 57 -11.06 8.55 7.84
CA LEU A 57 -12.35 9.18 7.52
C LEU A 57 -12.25 10.06 6.28
N GLU A 58 -11.16 10.83 6.12
CA GLU A 58 -10.93 11.66 4.94
C GLU A 58 -10.73 10.81 3.68
N ASN A 59 -9.95 9.73 3.77
CA ASN A 59 -9.79 8.79 2.66
C ASN A 59 -11.12 8.16 2.24
N LEU A 60 -12.03 7.90 3.19
CA LEU A 60 -13.39 7.43 2.89
C LEU A 60 -14.22 8.49 2.15
N LEU A 61 -14.09 9.76 2.51
CA LEU A 61 -14.79 10.87 1.84
C LEU A 61 -14.25 11.10 0.43
N LEU A 62 -12.92 11.19 0.28
CA LEU A 62 -12.25 11.33 -1.01
C LEU A 62 -12.62 10.19 -1.97
N LYS A 63 -12.73 8.96 -1.45
CA LYS A 63 -13.21 7.82 -2.25
C LYS A 63 -14.64 8.02 -2.76
N LYS A 64 -15.55 8.54 -1.94
CA LYS A 64 -16.93 8.84 -2.39
C LYS A 64 -16.96 9.97 -3.42
N GLU A 65 -16.14 10.99 -3.24
CA GLU A 65 -16.05 12.12 -4.18
C GLU A 65 -15.49 11.68 -5.53
N THR A 66 -14.44 10.88 -5.54
CA THR A 66 -13.86 10.31 -6.77
C THR A 66 -14.86 9.41 -7.50
N GLU A 67 -15.61 8.56 -6.78
CA GLU A 67 -16.71 7.77 -7.35
C GLU A 67 -17.80 8.66 -7.97
N ASN A 68 -18.19 9.75 -7.30
CA ASN A 68 -19.18 10.69 -7.81
C ASN A 68 -18.69 11.45 -9.06
N LEU A 69 -17.45 11.94 -9.04
CA LEU A 69 -16.82 12.61 -10.19
C LEU A 69 -16.72 11.67 -11.39
N SER A 70 -16.29 10.42 -11.18
CA SER A 70 -16.28 9.38 -12.22
C SER A 70 -17.68 9.18 -12.82
N GLY A 71 -18.72 9.12 -12.00
CA GLY A 71 -20.10 9.03 -12.46
C GLY A 71 -20.57 10.24 -13.29
N ARG A 72 -20.13 11.45 -12.92
CA ARG A 72 -20.41 12.68 -13.69
C ARG A 72 -19.66 12.70 -15.01
N LEU A 73 -18.40 12.28 -15.03
CA LEU A 73 -17.57 12.20 -16.24
C LEU A 73 -18.19 11.22 -17.25
N ASN A 74 -18.60 10.03 -16.81
CA ASN A 74 -19.32 9.07 -17.66
C ASN A 74 -20.61 9.66 -18.28
N LYS A 75 -21.36 10.47 -17.53
CA LYS A 75 -22.56 11.15 -18.06
C LYS A 75 -22.19 12.20 -19.12
N ILE A 76 -21.08 12.90 -18.94
CA ILE A 76 -20.59 13.90 -19.90
C ILE A 76 -20.09 13.19 -21.17
N GLU A 77 -19.25 12.16 -21.04
CA GLU A 77 -18.78 11.36 -22.18
C GLU A 77 -19.94 10.76 -22.97
N GLN A 78 -20.95 10.20 -22.30
CA GLN A 78 -22.15 9.69 -22.98
C GLN A 78 -22.91 10.80 -23.72
N LYS A 79 -23.05 11.99 -23.13
CA LYS A 79 -23.69 13.15 -23.78
C LYS A 79 -22.88 13.64 -24.99
N THR A 80 -21.55 13.69 -24.89
CA THR A 80 -20.65 14.08 -25.98
C THR A 80 -20.70 13.06 -27.12
N VAL A 81 -20.65 11.76 -26.83
CA VAL A 81 -20.76 10.69 -27.83
C VAL A 81 -22.14 10.67 -28.51
N VAL A 82 -23.21 11.05 -27.81
CA VAL A 82 -24.54 11.22 -28.40
C VAL A 82 -24.59 12.48 -29.29
N SER A 83 -23.98 13.58 -28.87
CA SER A 83 -23.91 14.83 -29.66
C SER A 83 -23.12 14.65 -30.95
N VAL A 84 -21.95 13.99 -30.89
CA VAL A 84 -21.09 13.71 -32.06
C VAL A 84 -21.76 12.76 -33.05
N ARG A 85 -22.61 11.83 -32.60
CA ARG A 85 -23.40 10.95 -33.48
C ARG A 85 -24.52 11.67 -34.24
N ASN A 86 -24.97 12.83 -33.78
CA ASN A 86 -26.02 13.62 -34.43
C ASN A 86 -25.48 14.53 -35.57
N CYS A 87 -24.17 14.60 -35.76
CA CYS A 87 -23.53 15.34 -36.85
C CYS A 87 -22.91 14.40 -37.91
N ARG A 88 -23.74 13.70 -38.70
CA ARG A 88 -23.44 13.25 -40.08
C ARG A 88 -24.74 12.83 -40.80
N PRO A 89 -24.97 13.20 -42.09
CA PRO A 89 -26.31 13.30 -42.64
C PRO A 89 -26.85 12.02 -43.30
N ALA A 90 -28.18 11.90 -43.27
CA ALA A 90 -29.09 11.17 -44.17
C ALA A 90 -29.11 9.62 -44.26
N ALA A 91 -28.08 8.85 -43.90
CA ALA A 91 -28.10 7.40 -44.16
C ALA A 91 -28.76 6.51 -43.08
N THR A 92 -29.12 7.04 -41.90
CA THR A 92 -29.49 6.26 -40.70
C THR A 92 -30.99 5.93 -40.55
N VAL A 93 -31.84 6.36 -41.49
CA VAL A 93 -33.31 6.23 -41.33
C VAL A 93 -33.78 4.76 -41.37
N ILE A 94 -33.07 3.87 -42.08
CA ILE A 94 -33.48 2.46 -42.23
C ILE A 94 -33.14 1.60 -41.00
N VAL A 95 -32.13 1.96 -40.19
CA VAL A 95 -31.71 1.16 -39.03
C VAL A 95 -32.56 1.44 -37.77
N LEU A 96 -33.25 2.59 -37.75
CA LEU A 96 -34.06 3.06 -36.61
C LEU A 96 -35.44 2.39 -36.48
N SER A 97 -35.97 1.77 -37.55
CA SER A 97 -37.24 1.02 -37.48
C SER A 97 -37.07 -0.36 -36.82
N CYS A 98 -35.93 -1.02 -37.05
CA CYS A 98 -35.62 -2.33 -36.45
C CYS A 98 -35.27 -2.23 -34.95
N SER A 99 -34.83 -1.06 -34.50
CA SER A 99 -34.37 -0.86 -33.11
C SER A 99 -35.51 -0.69 -32.10
N LYS A 100 -36.70 -0.25 -32.55
CA LYS A 100 -37.86 0.00 -31.66
C LYS A 100 -38.57 -1.28 -31.18
N LEU A 101 -38.37 -2.42 -31.85
CA LEU A 101 -39.02 -3.69 -31.50
C LEU A 101 -38.23 -4.56 -30.52
N LEU A 102 -36.91 -4.40 -30.37
CA LEU A 102 -36.11 -5.20 -29.43
C LEU A 102 -35.79 -4.51 -28.10
N LEU A 103 -36.15 -3.23 -27.93
CA LEU A 103 -35.95 -2.47 -26.69
C LEU A 103 -37.11 -2.62 -25.68
N LYS A 104 -38.21 -3.28 -26.05
CA LYS A 104 -39.32 -3.61 -25.17
C LYS A 104 -39.18 -5.03 -24.63
N ALA A 105 -38.38 -5.21 -23.58
CA ALA A 105 -38.55 -6.25 -22.52
C ALA A 105 -37.21 -6.63 -21.83
N LYS A 106 -36.52 -5.69 -21.18
CA LYS A 106 -35.63 -6.05 -20.07
C LYS A 106 -35.77 -5.03 -18.94
N LYS A 107 -36.69 -5.30 -18.00
CA LYS A 107 -36.68 -4.73 -16.65
C LYS A 107 -35.25 -4.90 -16.10
N GLN A 108 -34.52 -3.80 -15.94
CA GLN A 108 -33.14 -3.83 -15.45
C GLN A 108 -33.16 -4.19 -13.95
N LYS A 109 -33.27 -5.50 -13.63
CA LYS A 109 -32.85 -6.01 -12.31
C LYS A 109 -31.45 -5.46 -12.07
N LYS A 110 -31.20 -4.81 -10.92
CA LYS A 110 -29.86 -4.34 -10.51
C LYS A 110 -28.85 -5.45 -10.82
N ARG A 111 -28.10 -5.32 -11.91
CA ARG A 111 -27.07 -6.28 -12.27
C ARG A 111 -26.05 -6.17 -11.15
N ARG A 112 -25.82 -7.24 -10.39
CA ARG A 112 -24.67 -7.30 -9.48
C ARG A 112 -23.46 -6.88 -10.30
N VAL A 113 -22.74 -5.84 -9.85
CA VAL A 113 -21.50 -5.42 -10.49
C VAL A 113 -20.65 -6.67 -10.58
N ARG A 114 -20.34 -7.10 -11.80
CA ARG A 114 -19.44 -8.23 -12.01
C ARG A 114 -18.15 -7.84 -11.32
N ARG A 115 -17.69 -8.64 -10.37
CA ARG A 115 -16.35 -8.50 -9.82
C ARG A 115 -15.43 -8.87 -10.98
N TRP A 116 -14.89 -7.86 -11.65
CA TRP A 116 -13.97 -8.06 -12.75
C TRP A 116 -12.71 -8.66 -12.15
N TRP A 117 -12.59 -9.98 -12.25
CA TRP A 117 -11.40 -10.77 -11.90
C TRP A 117 -10.20 -10.44 -12.79
N MET A 118 -10.43 -9.72 -13.88
CA MET A 118 -9.41 -9.25 -14.80
C MET A 118 -9.44 -7.73 -14.77
N THR A 119 -8.33 -7.12 -14.34
CA THR A 119 -8.13 -5.68 -14.54
C THR A 119 -8.06 -5.46 -16.04
N SER A 120 -8.65 -4.38 -16.56
CA SER A 120 -8.40 -3.97 -17.94
C SER A 120 -6.93 -3.54 -18.02
N LEU A 121 -6.02 -4.51 -18.23
CA LEU A 121 -4.69 -4.29 -18.78
C LEU A 121 -4.86 -3.92 -20.25
N THR A 122 -5.62 -2.86 -20.49
CA THR A 122 -5.78 -2.26 -21.80
C THR A 122 -4.80 -1.11 -21.82
N GLU A 123 -3.81 -1.22 -22.71
CA GLU A 123 -3.04 -0.11 -23.25
C GLU A 123 -1.79 0.36 -22.48
N VAL A 124 -1.17 -0.47 -21.63
CA VAL A 124 0.27 -0.30 -21.38
C VAL A 124 1.01 -1.15 -22.41
N GLU A 125 1.41 -0.50 -23.49
CA GLU A 125 2.18 -1.09 -24.58
C GLU A 125 3.41 -1.82 -24.02
N ASN A 126 3.49 -3.11 -24.36
CA ASN A 126 4.68 -3.97 -24.38
C ASN A 126 5.37 -4.34 -23.06
N ASP A 127 5.11 -3.70 -21.91
CA ASP A 127 5.75 -4.09 -20.64
C ASP A 127 4.75 -4.34 -19.50
N MET A 128 4.43 -5.63 -19.32
CA MET A 128 3.54 -6.13 -18.26
C MET A 128 4.04 -5.79 -16.85
N LEU A 129 5.36 -5.77 -16.64
CA LEU A 129 5.94 -5.52 -15.32
C LEU A 129 5.86 -4.05 -14.94
N LEU A 130 6.02 -3.15 -15.91
CA LEU A 130 5.82 -1.72 -15.72
C LEU A 130 4.39 -1.41 -15.24
N GLY A 131 3.39 -2.04 -15.88
CA GLY A 131 1.98 -1.90 -15.50
C GLY A 131 1.69 -2.42 -14.08
N LEU A 132 2.38 -3.48 -13.65
CA LEU A 132 2.26 -4.02 -12.29
C LEU A 132 2.93 -3.14 -11.22
N ARG A 133 4.00 -2.42 -11.58
CA ARG A 133 4.72 -1.49 -10.68
C ARG A 133 4.01 -0.15 -10.51
N ALA A 134 3.33 0.34 -11.55
CA ALA A 134 2.60 1.61 -11.50
C ALA A 134 1.38 1.58 -10.55
N GLU A 135 0.85 0.39 -10.27
CA GLU A 135 -0.34 0.20 -9.45
C GLU A 135 0.04 0.04 -7.96
N PRO A 136 -0.40 0.95 -7.05
CA PRO A 136 -0.07 0.89 -5.62
C PRO A 136 -0.80 -0.24 -4.86
N THR A 137 -1.39 -1.20 -5.58
CA THR A 137 -2.23 -2.28 -5.01
C THR A 137 -1.46 -3.53 -4.58
N GLY A 138 -0.11 -3.51 -4.63
CA GLY A 138 0.71 -4.69 -4.28
C GLY A 138 0.60 -5.84 -5.30
N LYS A 139 0.06 -5.57 -6.49
CA LYS A 139 -0.09 -6.57 -7.56
C LYS A 139 1.25 -7.14 -8.01
N PHE A 140 2.28 -6.30 -8.08
CA PHE A 140 3.64 -6.74 -8.38
C PHE A 140 4.13 -7.80 -7.37
N GLN A 141 3.95 -7.53 -6.08
CA GLN A 141 4.39 -8.43 -5.02
C GLN A 141 3.64 -9.77 -5.03
N ASN A 142 2.36 -9.74 -5.38
CA ASN A 142 1.56 -10.96 -5.57
C ASN A 142 1.97 -11.75 -6.82
N PHE A 143 2.36 -11.06 -7.90
CA PHE A 143 2.79 -11.69 -9.15
C PHE A 143 4.17 -12.34 -9.00
N CYS A 144 5.17 -11.58 -8.57
CA CYS A 144 6.54 -12.06 -8.41
C CYS A 144 6.78 -12.83 -7.10
N ARG A 145 5.78 -12.90 -6.20
CA ARG A 145 5.88 -13.47 -4.83
C ARG A 145 7.02 -12.88 -3.98
N MET A 146 7.52 -11.70 -4.34
CA MET A 146 8.62 -11.00 -3.67
C MET A 146 8.50 -9.49 -3.88
N SER A 147 9.21 -8.72 -3.06
CA SER A 147 9.25 -7.25 -3.19
C SER A 147 9.92 -6.81 -4.51
N SER A 148 9.71 -5.57 -4.94
CA SER A 148 10.38 -5.06 -6.14
C SER A 148 11.89 -4.94 -5.95
N GLU A 149 12.30 -4.68 -4.70
CA GLU A 149 13.69 -4.55 -4.29
C GLU A 149 14.41 -5.90 -4.37
N ASP A 150 13.80 -6.96 -3.84
CA ASP A 150 14.36 -8.32 -3.89
C ASP A 150 14.45 -8.83 -5.34
N PHE A 151 13.44 -8.50 -6.14
CA PHE A 151 13.41 -8.85 -7.56
C PHE A 151 14.59 -8.22 -8.33
N GLU A 152 14.84 -6.92 -8.16
CA GLU A 152 15.97 -6.21 -8.80
C GLU A 152 17.32 -6.71 -8.28
N PHE A 153 17.41 -7.06 -6.99
CA PHE A 153 18.62 -7.66 -6.41
C PHE A 153 18.96 -9.00 -7.08
N ILE A 154 17.97 -9.89 -7.22
CA ILE A 154 18.13 -11.19 -7.90
C ILE A 154 18.47 -10.98 -9.38
N LEU A 155 17.78 -10.06 -10.04
CA LEU A 155 18.03 -9.70 -11.44
C LEU A 155 19.48 -9.26 -11.66
N THR A 156 20.05 -8.46 -10.74
CA THR A 156 21.43 -8.02 -10.83
C THR A 156 22.43 -9.17 -10.68
N LYS A 157 22.12 -10.17 -9.84
CA LYS A 157 23.00 -11.32 -9.61
C LYS A 157 22.93 -12.38 -10.70
N ILE A 158 21.73 -12.64 -11.22
CA ILE A 158 21.47 -13.74 -12.14
C ILE A 158 21.40 -13.26 -13.58
N GLY A 159 21.07 -11.98 -13.82
CA GLY A 159 20.89 -11.37 -15.14
C GLY A 159 21.99 -11.71 -16.15
N PRO A 160 23.29 -11.57 -15.81
CA PRO A 160 24.38 -11.94 -16.71
C PRO A 160 24.41 -13.43 -17.10
N LYS A 161 23.89 -14.31 -16.24
CA LYS A 161 23.86 -15.77 -16.46
C LYS A 161 22.67 -16.24 -17.29
N ILE A 162 21.55 -15.53 -17.22
CA ILE A 162 20.31 -15.89 -17.94
C ILE A 162 20.09 -15.04 -19.20
N SER A 163 20.93 -14.03 -19.42
CA SER A 163 20.90 -13.21 -20.63
C SER A 163 21.10 -14.08 -21.87
N LYS A 164 20.16 -13.98 -22.82
CA LYS A 164 20.23 -14.64 -24.12
C LYS A 164 20.39 -13.58 -25.20
N GLN A 165 21.11 -13.93 -26.26
CA GLN A 165 21.28 -13.09 -27.43
C GLN A 165 20.13 -13.32 -28.42
N ASP A 166 19.83 -12.28 -29.19
CA ASP A 166 18.91 -12.38 -30.31
C ASP A 166 19.41 -13.42 -31.32
N THR A 167 18.47 -14.13 -31.94
CA THR A 167 18.75 -15.05 -33.04
C THR A 167 18.13 -14.50 -34.32
N ASN A 168 18.55 -15.02 -35.47
CA ASN A 168 18.03 -14.57 -36.76
C ASN A 168 16.50 -14.80 -36.92
N MET A 169 15.90 -15.71 -36.14
CA MET A 169 14.47 -16.03 -36.19
C MET A 169 13.63 -15.35 -35.11
N ARG A 170 14.23 -14.86 -34.02
CA ARG A 170 13.50 -14.24 -32.90
C ARG A 170 14.40 -13.36 -32.04
N LYS A 171 13.80 -12.31 -31.48
CA LYS A 171 14.38 -11.54 -30.39
C LYS A 171 14.39 -12.37 -29.10
N ALA A 172 15.44 -12.16 -28.30
CA ALA A 172 15.56 -12.65 -26.95
C ALA A 172 14.50 -11.99 -26.09
N ILE A 173 13.93 -12.78 -25.19
CA ILE A 173 12.97 -12.29 -24.18
C ILE A 173 13.76 -11.43 -23.19
N SER A 174 13.14 -10.36 -22.67
CA SER A 174 13.81 -9.54 -21.68
C SER A 174 14.14 -10.36 -20.43
N ILE A 175 15.28 -10.05 -19.81
CA ILE A 175 15.76 -10.75 -18.61
C ILE A 175 14.74 -10.62 -17.48
N GLN A 176 14.07 -9.46 -17.39
CA GLN A 176 13.02 -9.17 -16.42
C GLN A 176 11.80 -10.09 -16.60
N GLU A 177 11.28 -10.25 -17.81
CA GLU A 177 10.17 -11.16 -18.09
C GLU A 177 10.55 -12.62 -17.84
N CYS A 178 11.75 -13.05 -18.22
CA CYS A 178 12.24 -14.40 -17.95
C CYS A 178 12.27 -14.71 -16.45
N LEU A 179 12.77 -13.77 -15.64
CA LEU A 179 12.82 -13.94 -14.19
C LEU A 179 11.40 -13.95 -13.61
N ALA A 180 10.54 -13.02 -14.02
CA ALA A 180 9.19 -12.88 -13.47
C ALA A 180 8.28 -14.08 -13.77
N VAL A 181 8.43 -14.74 -14.92
CA VAL A 181 7.68 -15.98 -15.25
C VAL A 181 8.16 -17.19 -14.44
N THR A 182 9.39 -17.15 -13.94
CA THR A 182 9.99 -18.27 -13.18
C THR A 182 9.58 -18.28 -11.71
N LEU A 183 9.18 -17.13 -11.15
CA LEU A 183 8.86 -16.91 -9.73
C LEU A 183 7.39 -17.22 -9.41
#